data_AF-A0A1A2E0A6-F1
#
_entry.id   AF-A0A1A2E0A6-F1
#
_cell.length_a   1.000
_cell.length_b   1.000
_cell.length_c   1.000
_cell.angle_alpha   90.00
_cell.angle_beta   90.00
_cell.angle_gamma   90.00
#
_symmetry.space_group_name_H-M   'P 1'
#
loop_
_entity.id
_entity.type
_entity.pdbx_description
1 polymer ?
#
loop_
_entity_poly.entity_id
_entity_poly.type
_entity_poly.pdbx_seq_one_letter_code
_entity_poly.pdbx_strand_id
1 'polypeptide(L)'
;MMDVTVKVPEERLVEFYAMHAAWLSAPPNAAVSSRGDQLFAIPQPVSHAGEDANGRLPWSADRDAALAAKLWDKFSDPAKALFSTLMDEPDRQFNGEELAGMLNIPNGHSGVAGVLAWPGKYCKKENRELLWKWAYPVEGEPVVYWITPEVAAILREARSSQAD
;
A
#
# COMPACT_ATOMS: atom_id res chain seq x y z
N MET A 1 34.49 -16.16 2.24
CA MET A 1 34.59 -14.75 2.64
C MET A 1 34.70 -13.95 1.35
N MET A 2 33.79 -13.00 1.12
CA MET A 2 33.78 -12.17 -0.09
C MET A 2 34.36 -10.80 0.26
N ASP A 3 35.30 -10.33 -0.54
CA ASP A 3 35.86 -8.99 -0.44
C ASP A 3 34.98 -7.98 -1.19
N VAL A 4 34.57 -6.92 -0.51
CA VAL A 4 33.79 -5.82 -1.08
C VAL A 4 34.55 -4.52 -0.84
N THR A 5 34.82 -3.76 -1.92
CA THR A 5 35.50 -2.47 -1.86
C THR A 5 34.57 -1.36 -2.34
N VAL A 6 34.38 -0.32 -1.52
CA VAL A 6 33.58 0.87 -1.86
C VAL A 6 34.48 2.09 -1.95
N LYS A 7 34.35 2.86 -3.02
CA LYS A 7 35.09 4.12 -3.21
C LYS A 7 34.25 5.28 -2.67
N VAL A 8 34.77 5.97 -1.67
CA VAL A 8 34.11 7.11 -1.03
C VAL A 8 34.97 8.36 -1.22
N PRO A 9 34.40 9.50 -1.66
CA PRO A 9 35.11 10.77 -1.71
C PRO A 9 35.63 11.18 -0.33
N GLU A 10 36.83 11.77 -0.29
CA GLU A 10 37.56 12.02 0.95
C GLU A 10 36.77 12.91 1.92
N GLU A 11 36.09 13.92 1.39
CA GLU A 11 35.26 14.85 2.15
C GLU A 11 34.02 14.22 2.78
N ARG A 12 33.61 13.02 2.31
CA ARG A 12 32.46 12.27 2.84
C ARG A 12 32.85 11.07 3.68
N LEU A 13 34.14 10.80 3.88
CA LEU A 13 34.62 9.65 4.65
C LEU A 13 34.10 9.68 6.09
N VAL A 14 34.09 10.85 6.72
CA VAL A 14 33.64 11.00 8.11
C VAL A 14 32.15 10.67 8.23
N GLU A 15 31.33 11.17 7.30
CA GLU A 15 29.88 10.87 7.24
C GLU A 15 29.63 9.37 7.00
N PHE A 16 30.40 8.77 6.07
CA PHE A 16 30.28 7.36 5.74
C PHE A 16 30.56 6.46 6.94
N TYR A 17 31.64 6.72 7.70
CA TYR A 17 31.95 5.97 8.92
C TYR A 17 30.95 6.23 10.05
N ALA A 18 30.48 7.47 10.22
CA ALA A 18 29.47 7.80 11.22
C ALA A 18 28.16 7.03 10.97
N MET A 19 27.73 6.95 9.70
CA MET A 19 26.55 6.19 9.28
C MET A 19 26.73 4.68 9.54
N HIS A 20 27.87 4.10 9.17
CA HIS A 20 28.14 2.67 9.38
C HIS A 20 28.23 2.32 10.87
N ALA A 21 28.86 3.16 11.68
CA ALA A 21 28.93 2.96 13.13
C ALA A 21 27.55 3.02 13.78
N ALA A 22 26.69 3.96 13.34
CA ALA A 22 25.31 4.05 13.80
C ALA A 22 24.49 2.81 13.42
N TRP A 23 24.67 2.30 12.20
CA TRP A 23 24.01 1.07 11.75
C TRP A 23 24.46 -0.18 12.54
N LEU A 24 25.77 -0.33 12.80
CA LEU A 24 26.30 -1.45 13.59
C LEU A 24 25.89 -1.38 15.07
N SER A 25 25.65 -0.17 15.59
CA SER A 25 25.26 0.04 17.00
C SER A 25 23.75 0.01 17.22
N ALA A 26 22.97 -0.02 16.15
CA ALA A 26 21.52 -0.08 16.22
C ALA A 26 21.08 -1.46 16.73
N PRO A 27 20.15 -1.55 17.71
CA PRO A 27 19.55 -2.82 18.06
C PRO A 27 18.86 -3.42 16.81
N PRO A 28 18.67 -4.74 16.73
CA PRO A 28 18.24 -5.44 15.51
C PRO A 28 16.85 -5.04 14.96
N ASN A 29 16.20 -4.02 15.55
CA ASN A 29 14.93 -3.46 15.10
C ASN A 29 14.90 -1.92 15.02
N ALA A 30 16.05 -1.23 15.07
CA ALA A 30 16.12 0.21 14.85
C ALA A 30 16.40 0.50 13.37
N ALA A 31 15.33 0.55 12.58
CA ALA A 31 15.38 0.93 11.17
C ALA A 31 15.89 2.38 11.01
N VAL A 32 16.96 2.51 10.23
CA VAL A 32 17.61 3.77 9.88
C VAL A 32 16.71 4.52 8.89
N SER A 33 16.16 5.66 9.32
CA SER A 33 15.53 6.61 8.41
C SER A 33 16.59 7.52 7.80
N SER A 34 16.75 7.53 6.49
CA SER A 34 17.41 8.62 5.76
C SER A 34 16.93 8.74 4.31
N ARG A 35 16.64 9.99 3.95
CA ARG A 35 16.15 10.54 2.67
C ARG A 35 16.93 10.09 1.43
N GLY A 36 16.19 9.81 0.35
CA GLY A 36 16.69 9.92 -1.02
C GLY A 36 16.09 8.88 -1.98
N ASP A 37 14.93 9.18 -2.54
CA ASP A 37 14.37 8.68 -3.83
C ASP A 37 14.88 7.34 -4.40
N GLN A 38 14.09 6.26 -4.22
CA GLN A 38 13.52 5.39 -5.28
C GLN A 38 13.15 3.95 -4.80
N LEU A 39 11.88 3.59 -5.03
CA LEU A 39 11.40 2.29 -5.55
C LEU A 39 11.45 1.00 -4.72
N PHE A 40 11.67 1.02 -3.41
CA PHE A 40 11.40 -0.16 -2.58
C PHE A 40 10.28 0.14 -1.57
N ALA A 41 9.20 -0.63 -1.69
CA ALA A 41 7.98 -0.47 -0.94
C ALA A 41 8.24 -0.73 0.55
N ILE A 42 8.40 0.35 1.34
CA ILE A 42 8.49 0.28 2.79
C ILE A 42 7.16 -0.27 3.34
N PRO A 43 7.16 -1.33 4.17
CA PRO A 43 5.98 -1.76 4.89
C PRO A 43 5.44 -0.57 5.70
N GLN A 44 4.22 -0.14 5.39
CA GLN A 44 3.60 0.98 6.11
C GLN A 44 3.44 0.57 7.58
N PRO A 45 3.97 1.34 8.54
CA PRO A 45 3.61 1.14 9.94
C PRO A 45 2.10 1.36 10.07
N VAL A 46 1.48 0.49 10.86
CA VAL A 46 0.05 0.54 11.19
C VAL A 46 -0.29 1.87 11.85
N SER A 47 -0.76 2.85 11.07
CA SER A 47 -1.26 4.12 11.62
C SER A 47 -2.60 3.86 12.30
N HIS A 48 -2.58 3.75 13.63
CA HIS A 48 -3.75 3.98 14.46
C HIS A 48 -4.01 5.50 14.50
N ALA A 49 -5.14 5.90 13.91
CA ALA A 49 -5.76 7.22 14.04
C ALA A 49 -4.86 8.44 13.77
N GLY A 50 -4.73 8.80 12.49
CA GLY A 50 -4.22 10.11 12.08
C GLY A 50 -3.17 10.02 10.98
N GLU A 51 -3.64 10.02 9.74
CA GLU A 51 -2.87 10.19 8.50
C GLU A 51 -1.87 9.06 8.14
N ASP A 52 -1.83 8.72 6.84
CA ASP A 52 -0.80 7.80 6.32
C ASP A 52 0.59 8.44 6.39
N ALA A 53 1.65 7.67 6.12
CA ALA A 53 3.04 8.18 6.11
C ALA A 53 3.28 9.38 5.15
N ASN A 54 2.29 9.75 4.33
CA ASN A 54 2.34 10.90 3.43
C ASN A 54 1.39 12.04 3.85
N GLY A 55 0.79 11.99 5.05
CA GLY A 55 -0.14 13.01 5.53
C GLY A 55 -1.52 12.96 4.88
N ARG A 56 -1.92 11.84 4.26
CA ARG A 56 -3.23 11.73 3.60
C ARG A 56 -4.32 11.40 4.60
N LEU A 57 -5.51 11.94 4.36
CA LEU A 57 -6.65 11.76 5.25
C LEU A 57 -7.26 10.35 5.10
N PRO A 58 -7.62 9.70 6.22
CA PRO A 58 -8.35 8.44 6.18
C PRO A 58 -9.76 8.66 5.61
N TRP A 59 -10.29 7.62 4.98
CA TRP A 59 -11.66 7.62 4.46
C TRP A 59 -12.68 7.67 5.60
N SER A 60 -13.74 8.47 5.41
CA SER A 60 -14.83 8.60 6.38
C SER A 60 -16.17 8.67 5.64
N ALA A 61 -17.14 7.86 6.06
CA ALA A 61 -18.46 7.82 5.43
C ALA A 61 -19.12 9.21 5.38
N ASP A 62 -19.07 9.94 6.50
CA ASP A 62 -19.69 11.27 6.63
C ASP A 62 -19.15 12.30 5.63
N ARG A 63 -17.87 12.21 5.27
CA ARG A 63 -17.18 13.21 4.43
C ARG A 63 -17.00 12.76 3.00
N ASP A 64 -16.90 11.45 2.77
CA ASP A 64 -16.39 10.89 1.52
C ASP A 64 -17.40 10.04 0.76
N ALA A 65 -18.64 9.86 1.25
CA ALA A 65 -19.67 9.07 0.55
C ALA A 65 -19.83 9.47 -0.94
N ALA A 66 -19.97 10.77 -1.23
CA ALA A 66 -20.08 11.25 -2.60
C ALA A 66 -18.80 11.06 -3.42
N LEU A 67 -17.62 11.08 -2.79
CA LEU A 67 -16.35 10.84 -3.45
C LEU A 67 -16.16 9.35 -3.76
N ALA A 68 -16.52 8.48 -2.82
CA ALA A 68 -16.50 7.03 -2.96
C ALA A 68 -17.44 6.58 -4.09
N ALA A 69 -18.65 7.16 -4.19
CA ALA A 69 -19.57 6.90 -5.29
C ALA A 69 -18.97 7.27 -6.66
N LYS A 70 -18.34 8.46 -6.78
CA LYS A 70 -17.65 8.89 -8.01
C LYS A 70 -16.46 8.01 -8.36
N LEU A 71 -15.75 7.51 -7.35
CA LEU A 71 -14.62 6.62 -7.53
C LEU A 71 -15.08 5.24 -8.01
N TRP A 72 -16.11 4.69 -7.38
CA TRP A 72 -16.74 3.42 -7.74
C TRP A 72 -17.27 3.43 -9.17
N ASP A 73 -17.94 4.52 -9.58
CA ASP A 73 -18.44 4.71 -10.94
C ASP A 73 -17.32 4.54 -12.00
N LYS A 74 -16.14 5.07 -11.69
CA LYS A 74 -14.96 5.06 -12.56
C LYS A 74 -14.14 3.77 -12.50
N PHE A 75 -14.47 2.86 -11.59
CA PHE A 75 -13.79 1.57 -11.56
C PHE A 75 -14.12 0.76 -12.82
N SER A 76 -13.08 0.16 -13.41
CA SER A 76 -13.26 -0.87 -14.42
C SER A 76 -13.92 -2.10 -13.81
N ASP A 77 -14.51 -2.97 -14.63
CA ASP A 77 -15.14 -4.19 -14.14
C ASP A 77 -14.19 -5.08 -13.32
N PRO A 78 -12.91 -5.29 -13.71
CA PRO A 78 -11.94 -6.00 -12.87
C PRO A 78 -11.67 -5.31 -11.53
N ALA A 79 -11.67 -3.97 -11.49
CA ALA A 79 -11.51 -3.23 -10.24
C ALA A 79 -12.76 -3.38 -9.35
N LYS A 80 -13.97 -3.25 -9.90
CA LYS A 80 -15.22 -3.49 -9.16
C LYS A 80 -15.28 -4.91 -8.59
N ALA A 81 -14.85 -5.91 -9.36
CA ALA A 81 -14.80 -7.30 -8.90
C ALA A 81 -13.75 -7.52 -7.79
N LEU A 82 -12.56 -6.95 -7.95
CA LEU A 82 -11.49 -7.01 -6.95
C LEU A 82 -11.92 -6.36 -5.64
N PHE A 83 -12.38 -5.11 -5.69
CA PHE A 83 -12.84 -4.42 -4.49
C PHE A 83 -14.08 -5.09 -3.90
N SER A 84 -14.97 -5.69 -4.70
CA SER A 84 -16.09 -6.48 -4.16
C SER A 84 -15.62 -7.67 -3.34
N THR A 85 -14.62 -8.41 -3.84
CA THR A 85 -14.05 -9.55 -3.11
C THR A 85 -13.44 -9.11 -1.77
N LEU A 86 -12.65 -8.04 -1.78
CA LEU A 86 -12.07 -7.51 -0.54
C LEU A 86 -13.14 -6.95 0.41
N MET A 87 -14.21 -6.38 -0.13
CA MET A 87 -15.35 -5.91 0.67
C MET A 87 -16.13 -7.04 1.31
N ASP A 88 -16.28 -8.18 0.65
CA ASP A 88 -17.08 -9.27 1.20
C ASP A 88 -16.35 -9.96 2.37
N GLU A 89 -15.02 -9.89 2.40
CA GLU A 89 -14.16 -10.40 3.48
C GLU A 89 -13.18 -9.34 4.01
N PRO A 90 -13.66 -8.34 4.78
CA PRO A 90 -12.80 -7.30 5.33
C PRO A 90 -11.78 -7.91 6.31
N ASP A 91 -10.60 -7.29 6.41
CA ASP A 91 -9.41 -7.74 7.17
C ASP A 91 -8.80 -9.08 6.74
N ARG A 92 -9.47 -9.86 5.89
CA ARG A 92 -8.84 -11.04 5.29
C ARG A 92 -7.75 -10.59 4.32
N GLN A 93 -6.56 -11.14 4.52
CA GLN A 93 -5.40 -10.90 3.68
C GLN A 93 -5.40 -11.89 2.52
N PHE A 94 -5.44 -11.37 1.30
CA PHE A 94 -5.34 -12.16 0.07
C PHE A 94 -4.00 -11.90 -0.60
N ASN A 95 -3.31 -12.95 -1.04
CA ASN A 95 -2.11 -12.75 -1.84
C ASN A 95 -2.46 -12.39 -3.30
N GLY A 96 -1.52 -11.79 -4.02
CA GLY A 96 -1.75 -11.34 -5.40
C GLY A 96 -2.08 -12.46 -6.39
N GLU A 97 -1.53 -13.67 -6.20
CA GLU A 97 -1.82 -14.82 -7.09
C GLU A 97 -3.21 -15.40 -6.82
N GLU A 98 -3.62 -15.46 -5.56
CA GLU A 98 -4.96 -15.87 -5.13
C GLU A 98 -6.02 -14.94 -5.73
N LEU A 99 -5.85 -13.62 -5.58
CA LEU A 99 -6.77 -12.63 -6.18
C LEU A 99 -6.82 -12.75 -7.71
N ALA A 100 -5.66 -12.92 -8.35
CA ALA A 100 -5.60 -13.05 -9.79
C ALA A 100 -6.33 -14.32 -10.28
N GLY A 101 -6.16 -15.44 -9.59
CA GLY A 101 -6.83 -16.70 -9.90
C GLY A 101 -8.34 -16.63 -9.67
N MET A 102 -8.78 -16.08 -8.53
CA MET A 102 -10.21 -15.93 -8.21
C MET A 102 -10.97 -15.07 -9.23
N LEU A 103 -10.30 -14.04 -9.76
CA LEU A 103 -10.92 -13.01 -10.59
C LEU A 103 -10.55 -13.11 -12.08
N ASN A 104 -9.80 -14.14 -12.47
CA ASN A 104 -9.26 -14.32 -13.81
C ASN A 104 -8.50 -13.08 -14.32
N ILE A 105 -7.75 -12.42 -13.45
CA ILE A 105 -6.95 -11.24 -13.82
C ILE A 105 -5.68 -11.73 -14.53
N PRO A 106 -5.38 -11.26 -15.76
CA PRO A 106 -4.19 -11.69 -16.48
C PRO A 106 -2.91 -11.19 -15.80
N ASN A 107 -1.81 -11.93 -15.97
CA ASN A 107 -0.48 -11.61 -15.40
C ASN A 107 -0.36 -11.76 -13.88
N GLY A 108 -1.21 -12.56 -13.24
CA GLY A 108 -1.05 -12.94 -11.82
C GLY A 108 -1.02 -11.74 -10.88
N HIS A 109 -0.12 -11.77 -9.89
CA HIS A 109 0.06 -10.67 -8.93
C HIS A 109 0.36 -9.31 -9.61
N SER A 110 1.08 -9.31 -10.75
CA SER A 110 1.39 -8.10 -11.50
C SER A 110 0.14 -7.48 -12.14
N GLY A 111 -0.82 -8.32 -12.55
CA GLY A 111 -2.14 -7.88 -13.00
C GLY A 111 -2.94 -7.19 -11.91
N VAL A 112 -2.95 -7.78 -10.70
CA VAL A 112 -3.60 -7.20 -9.51
C VAL A 112 -3.04 -5.81 -9.19
N ALA A 113 -1.72 -5.65 -9.19
CA ALA A 113 -1.07 -4.35 -9.01
C ALA A 113 -1.49 -3.34 -10.10
N GLY A 114 -1.65 -3.80 -11.35
CA GLY A 114 -2.15 -2.99 -12.46
C GLY A 114 -3.58 -2.49 -12.26
N VAL A 115 -4.49 -3.35 -11.78
CA VAL A 115 -5.87 -2.99 -11.45
C VAL A 115 -5.93 -1.94 -10.34
N LEU A 116 -5.07 -2.07 -9.33
CA LEU A 116 -4.98 -1.14 -8.20
C LEU A 116 -4.31 0.20 -8.54
N ALA A 117 -3.55 0.28 -9.63
CA ALA A 117 -2.75 1.45 -9.97
C ALA A 117 -3.59 2.73 -10.17
N TRP A 118 -4.70 2.65 -10.92
CA TRP A 118 -5.56 3.80 -11.18
C TRP A 118 -6.34 4.26 -9.93
N PRO A 119 -7.02 3.37 -9.17
CA PRO A 119 -7.62 3.72 -7.89
C PRO A 119 -6.64 4.39 -6.93
N GLY A 120 -5.40 3.89 -6.85
CA GLY A 120 -4.36 4.48 -6.03
C GLY A 120 -3.97 5.88 -6.49
N LYS A 121 -3.86 6.14 -7.80
CA LYS A 121 -3.63 7.48 -8.35
C LYS A 121 -4.77 8.43 -8.01
N TYR A 122 -6.02 7.95 -8.08
CA TYR A 122 -7.19 8.77 -7.75
C TYR A 122 -7.21 9.15 -6.26
N CYS A 123 -7.02 8.19 -5.35
CA CYS A 123 -6.96 8.47 -3.91
C CYS A 123 -5.89 9.53 -3.59
N LYS A 124 -4.70 9.39 -4.20
CA LYS A 124 -3.60 10.37 -4.07
C LYS A 124 -4.01 11.76 -4.55
N LYS A 125 -4.70 11.87 -5.68
CA LYS A 125 -5.15 13.15 -6.24
C LYS A 125 -6.14 13.85 -5.30
N GLU A 126 -7.00 13.10 -4.63
CA GLU A 126 -8.03 13.61 -3.72
C GLU A 126 -7.54 13.75 -2.27
N ASN A 127 -6.21 13.62 -2.04
CA ASN A 127 -5.58 13.65 -0.72
C ASN A 127 -6.21 12.66 0.28
N ARG A 128 -6.47 11.44 -0.17
CA ARG A 128 -6.99 10.34 0.63
C ARG A 128 -6.02 9.18 0.69
N GLU A 129 -6.06 8.44 1.79
CA GLU A 129 -5.38 7.16 1.90
C GLU A 129 -5.82 6.18 0.80
N LEU A 130 -5.02 5.14 0.57
CA LEU A 130 -5.46 4.04 -0.29
C LEU A 130 -6.69 3.37 0.32
N LEU A 131 -7.61 2.93 -0.55
CA LEU A 131 -8.78 2.14 -0.16
C LEU A 131 -8.40 0.75 0.36
N TRP A 132 -7.16 0.32 0.15
CA TRP A 132 -6.65 -0.97 0.59
C TRP A 132 -5.35 -0.80 1.35
N LYS A 133 -5.06 -1.81 2.16
CA LYS A 133 -3.80 -2.00 2.86
C LYS A 133 -3.04 -3.15 2.19
N TRP A 134 -1.73 -3.15 2.35
CA TRP A 134 -0.86 -4.19 1.83
C TRP A 134 0.34 -4.37 2.76
N ALA A 135 0.89 -5.59 2.80
CA ALA A 135 2.07 -5.92 3.58
C ALA A 135 2.80 -7.13 2.99
N TYR A 136 4.06 -7.30 3.40
CA TYR A 136 4.76 -8.57 3.31
C TYR A 136 4.60 -9.26 4.67
N PRO A 137 3.79 -10.33 4.80
CA PRO A 137 3.49 -10.93 6.09
C PRO A 137 4.75 -11.50 6.75
N VAL A 138 5.66 -12.05 5.94
CA VAL A 138 7.01 -12.49 6.31
C VAL A 138 7.98 -12.05 5.21
N GLU A 139 9.24 -11.78 5.57
CA GLU A 139 10.29 -11.47 4.59
C GLU A 139 10.45 -12.63 3.59
N GLY A 140 10.29 -12.32 2.29
CA GLY A 140 10.33 -13.32 1.21
C GLY A 140 8.98 -13.96 0.87
N GLU A 141 7.92 -13.71 1.64
CA GLU A 141 6.56 -14.15 1.27
C GLU A 141 5.87 -13.19 0.29
N PRO A 142 4.87 -13.66 -0.47
CA PRO A 142 4.12 -12.82 -1.39
C PRO A 142 3.44 -11.64 -0.67
N VAL A 143 3.33 -10.51 -1.37
CA VAL A 143 2.54 -9.37 -0.90
C VAL A 143 1.08 -9.78 -0.75
N VAL A 144 0.47 -9.35 0.35
CA VAL A 144 -0.94 -9.54 0.63
C VAL A 144 -1.68 -8.21 0.65
N TYR A 145 -2.97 -8.25 0.32
CA TYR A 145 -3.86 -7.10 0.21
C TYR A 145 -5.13 -7.35 1.04
N TRP A 146 -5.62 -6.31 1.68
CA TRP A 146 -6.90 -6.34 2.41
C TRP A 146 -7.51 -4.94 2.46
N ILE A 147 -8.77 -4.83 2.87
CA ILE A 147 -9.40 -3.56 3.22
C ILE A 147 -9.93 -3.64 4.64
N THR A 148 -10.02 -2.49 5.32
CA THR A 148 -10.60 -2.45 6.66
C THR A 148 -12.13 -2.45 6.59
N PRO A 149 -12.84 -2.85 7.66
CA PRO A 149 -14.30 -2.87 7.69
C PRO A 149 -14.92 -1.49 7.44
N GLU A 150 -14.25 -0.41 7.87
CA GLU A 150 -14.72 0.96 7.69
C GLU A 150 -14.71 1.36 6.21
N VAL A 151 -13.60 1.07 5.50
CA VAL A 151 -13.51 1.35 4.06
C VAL A 151 -14.45 0.44 3.28
N ALA A 152 -14.61 -0.82 3.71
CA ALA A 152 -15.56 -1.74 3.11
C ALA A 152 -17.00 -1.20 3.19
N ALA A 153 -17.41 -0.64 4.34
CA ALA A 153 -18.73 -0.05 4.50
C ALA A 153 -18.96 1.12 3.53
N ILE A 154 -18.00 2.03 3.41
CA ILE A 154 -18.07 3.19 2.50
C ILE A 154 -18.22 2.75 1.04
N LEU A 155 -17.43 1.76 0.62
CA LEU A 155 -17.49 1.25 -0.75
C LEU A 155 -18.77 0.43 -1.03
N ARG A 156 -19.32 -0.27 -0.03
CA ARG A 156 -20.61 -0.96 -0.17
C ARG A 156 -21.76 0.01 -0.33
N GLU A 157 -21.73 1.13 0.38
CA GLU A 157 -22.70 2.20 0.20
C GLU A 157 -22.60 2.78 -1.22
N ALA A 158 -21.37 3.11 -1.66
CA ALA A 158 -21.11 3.59 -3.02
C ALA A 158 -21.58 2.62 -4.11
N ARG A 159 -21.43 1.30 -3.89
CA ARG A 159 -21.95 0.24 -4.79
C ARG A 159 -23.48 0.23 -4.84
N SER A 160 -24.12 0.41 -3.69
CA SER A 160 -25.58 0.34 -3.56
C SER A 160 -26.26 1.57 -4.17
N SER A 161 -25.65 2.75 -4.07
CA SER A 161 -26.15 3.98 -4.69
C SER A 161 -26.13 3.99 -6.24
N GLN A 162 -25.56 2.95 -6.87
CA GLN A 162 -25.61 2.75 -8.33
C GLN A 162 -26.58 1.65 -8.77
N ALA A 163 -27.19 0.94 -7.82
CA ALA A 163 -28.18 -0.11 -8.09
C ALA A 163 -29.63 0.41 -8.05
N ASP A 164 -29.83 1.67 -7.63
CA ASP A 164 -31.05 2.48 -7.78
C ASP A 164 -30.97 3.33 -9.07
#